data_AF-A0A9X1L4U0-F1
#
_entry.id   AF-A0A9X1L4U0-F1
#
_cell.length_a   1.000
_cell.length_b   1.000
_cell.length_c   1.000
_cell.angle_alpha   90.00
_cell.angle_beta   90.00
_cell.angle_gamma   90.00
#
_symmetry.space_group_name_H-M   'P 1'
#
loop_
_entity.id
_entity.type
_entity.pdbx_description
1 polymer ?
#
loop_
_entity_poly.entity_id
_entity_poly.type
_entity_poly.pdbx_seq_one_letter_code
_entity_poly.pdbx_strand_id
1 'polypeptide(L)'
;MANSIVIADDHPLMLRGLTEFLNSKGFNIIGSATDGKSAYNLIIKEKPDIAVLDISMPFMTGLEIAENCKKNDLETKIILITFDKEEELYDKAKSFNVYGYILKEFAIEEIEACINSVINNVPYFSEEIASYLQNNHKEQPKEIKNLTKTELKIVKLIALNNTSQDIACELSISVRTVDKHRSNIVAKLGLDNKPTSLSIWANLNKSFL
;
A
#
# COMPACT_ATOMS: atom_id res chain seq x y z
N MET A 1 7.02 32.75 -0.19
CA MET A 1 7.74 32.20 0.99
C MET A 1 8.25 30.83 0.59
N ALA A 2 9.42 30.41 1.06
CA ALA A 2 9.90 29.06 0.77
C ALA A 2 9.05 28.04 1.55
N ASN A 3 8.45 27.07 0.86
CA ASN A 3 7.64 26.03 1.51
C ASN A 3 8.48 25.26 2.51
N SER A 4 8.00 25.24 3.75
CA SER A 4 8.60 24.49 4.85
C SER A 4 8.30 23.00 4.72
N ILE A 5 9.34 22.18 4.88
CA ILE A 5 9.25 20.73 4.68
C ILE A 5 9.78 20.00 5.92
N VAL A 6 9.05 18.97 6.34
CA VAL A 6 9.53 17.95 7.28
C VAL A 6 9.76 16.64 6.53
N ILE A 7 10.83 15.92 6.87
CA ILE A 7 11.14 14.61 6.28
C ILE A 7 11.19 13.55 7.39
N ALA A 8 10.64 12.37 7.16
CA ALA A 8 10.76 11.26 8.10
C ALA A 8 11.01 9.92 7.40
N ASP A 9 11.98 9.17 7.90
CA ASP A 9 12.38 7.87 7.37
C ASP A 9 13.14 7.09 8.47
N ASP A 10 12.78 5.83 8.69
CA ASP A 10 13.45 4.98 9.68
C ASP A 10 14.82 4.46 9.21
N HIS A 11 15.21 4.74 7.96
CA HIS A 11 16.52 4.47 7.38
C HIS A 11 17.41 5.72 7.45
N PRO A 12 18.37 5.81 8.40
CA PRO A 12 19.12 7.04 8.65
C PRO A 12 19.97 7.52 7.46
N LEU A 13 20.47 6.60 6.63
CA LEU A 13 21.26 6.94 5.46
C LEU A 13 20.42 7.64 4.39
N MET A 14 19.20 7.16 4.17
CA MET A 14 18.27 7.73 3.19
C MET A 14 17.72 9.07 3.67
N LEU A 15 17.36 9.17 4.96
CA LEU A 15 16.96 10.43 5.58
C LEU A 15 18.02 11.52 5.36
N ARG A 16 19.30 11.20 5.60
CA ARG A 16 20.42 12.12 5.37
C ARG A 16 20.57 12.46 3.90
N GLY A 17 20.58 11.46 3.01
CA GLY A 17 20.74 11.65 1.58
C GLY A 17 19.64 12.54 0.97
N LEU A 18 18.38 12.28 1.30
CA LEU A 18 17.23 13.10 0.86
C LEU A 18 17.30 14.52 1.44
N THR A 19 17.67 14.66 2.71
CA THR A 19 17.79 15.99 3.34
C THR A 19 18.88 16.82 2.68
N GLU A 20 20.07 16.25 2.47
CA GLU A 20 21.18 16.93 1.79
C GLU A 20 20.83 17.28 0.34
N PHE A 21 20.22 16.34 -0.38
CA PHE A 21 19.77 16.56 -1.76
C PHE A 21 18.77 17.72 -1.84
N LEU A 22 17.72 17.70 -1.03
CA LEU A 22 16.69 18.75 -1.04
C LEU A 22 17.24 20.10 -0.59
N ASN A 23 18.11 20.13 0.42
CA ASN A 23 18.81 21.36 0.82
C ASN A 23 19.67 21.92 -0.33
N SER A 24 20.37 21.07 -1.09
CA SER A 24 21.18 21.50 -2.25
C SER A 24 20.34 22.14 -3.36
N LYS A 25 19.05 21.77 -3.44
CA LYS A 25 18.06 22.35 -4.36
C LYS A 25 17.39 23.62 -3.82
N GLY A 26 17.71 24.03 -2.58
CA GLY A 26 17.17 25.23 -1.95
C GLY A 26 15.81 25.03 -1.27
N PHE A 27 15.38 23.79 -1.04
CA PHE A 27 14.19 23.51 -0.23
C PHE A 27 14.44 23.79 1.25
N ASN A 28 13.42 24.28 1.95
CA ASN A 28 13.52 24.65 3.37
C ASN A 28 13.13 23.47 4.27
N ILE A 29 14.10 22.62 4.60
CA ILE A 29 13.88 21.49 5.53
C ILE A 29 13.95 22.00 6.97
N ILE A 30 12.81 22.02 7.66
CA ILE A 30 12.69 22.57 9.02
C ILE A 30 12.77 21.51 10.13
N GLY A 31 12.76 20.23 9.75
CA GLY A 31 12.88 19.13 10.71
C GLY A 31 12.99 17.77 10.03
N SER A 32 13.59 16.83 10.76
CA SER A 32 13.70 15.43 10.35
C SER A 32 13.41 14.48 11.50
N ALA A 33 12.79 13.33 11.22
CA ALA A 33 12.53 12.28 12.21
C ALA A 33 12.89 10.89 11.69
N THR A 34 13.20 9.98 12.61
CA THR A 34 13.52 8.57 12.30
C THR A 34 12.40 7.59 12.69
N ASP A 35 11.28 8.12 13.17
CA ASP A 35 10.12 7.33 13.57
C ASP A 35 8.84 8.15 13.40
N GLY A 36 7.71 7.47 13.20
CA GLY A 36 6.48 8.16 12.85
C GLY A 36 5.85 8.95 13.99
N LYS A 37 6.07 8.58 15.26
CA LYS A 37 5.55 9.34 16.39
C LYS A 37 6.26 10.68 16.51
N SER A 38 7.58 10.67 16.37
CA SER A 38 8.39 11.89 16.31
C SER A 38 8.04 12.75 15.10
N ALA A 39 7.81 12.12 13.93
CA ALA A 39 7.39 12.81 12.71
C ALA A 39 6.04 13.52 12.90
N TYR A 40 5.04 12.83 13.45
CA TYR A 40 3.72 13.41 13.70
C TYR A 40 3.76 14.58 14.70
N ASN A 41 4.55 14.45 15.77
CA ASN A 41 4.75 15.52 16.73
C ASN A 41 5.40 16.76 16.08
N LEU A 42 6.38 16.57 15.19
CA LEU A 42 6.97 17.67 14.41
C LEU A 42 5.93 18.33 13.51
N ILE A 43 5.10 17.56 12.82
CA ILE A 43 4.04 18.11 11.95
C ILE A 43 3.05 18.95 12.77
N ILE A 44 2.59 18.47 13.93
CA ILE A 44 1.67 19.23 14.79
C ILE A 44 2.32 20.52 15.30
N LYS A 45 3.59 20.43 15.73
CA LYS A 45 4.31 21.53 16.37
C LYS A 45 4.67 22.62 15.38
N GLU A 46 5.24 22.23 14.25
CA GLU A 46 5.83 23.16 13.27
C GLU A 46 4.86 23.51 12.13
N LYS A 47 3.79 22.73 11.93
CA LYS A 47 2.79 22.91 10.87
C LYS A 47 3.41 23.17 9.49
N PRO A 48 4.27 22.25 8.99
CA PRO A 48 4.92 22.44 7.71
C PRO A 48 3.90 22.46 6.57
N ASP A 49 4.26 23.13 5.48
CA ASP A 49 3.49 23.10 4.24
C ASP A 49 3.47 21.69 3.63
N ILE A 50 4.59 20.97 3.75
CA ILE A 50 4.78 19.64 3.15
C ILE A 50 5.45 18.70 4.17
N ALA A 51 4.97 17.45 4.23
CA ALA A 51 5.63 16.37 4.95
C ALA A 51 5.97 15.22 3.99
N VAL A 52 7.24 14.88 3.90
CA VAL A 52 7.76 13.73 3.13
C VAL A 52 8.01 12.58 4.10
N LEU A 53 7.23 11.52 4.00
CA LEU A 53 7.19 10.46 5.01
C LEU A 53 7.40 9.09 4.37
N ASP A 54 8.22 8.26 5.00
CA ASP A 54 8.18 6.83 4.73
C ASP A 54 6.83 6.23 5.18
N ILE A 55 6.30 5.28 4.41
CA ILE A 55 5.08 4.56 4.80
C ILE A 55 5.36 3.69 6.03
N SER A 56 6.47 2.96 6.03
CA SER A 56 6.78 1.99 7.08
C SER A 56 7.76 2.59 8.07
N MET A 57 7.25 3.06 9.20
CA MET A 57 8.08 3.57 10.30
C MET A 57 7.66 2.97 11.65
N PRO A 58 8.58 2.81 12.62
CA PRO A 58 8.24 2.41 13.97
C PRO A 58 7.25 3.37 14.65
N PHE A 59 6.47 2.81 15.58
CA PHE A 59 5.48 3.49 16.44
C PHE A 59 4.25 4.07 15.72
N MET A 60 4.40 4.50 14.47
CA MET A 60 3.32 5.07 13.65
C MET A 60 3.74 5.06 12.18
N THR A 61 2.86 4.59 11.30
CA THR A 61 3.11 4.54 9.86
C THR A 61 2.82 5.88 9.18
N GLY A 62 3.41 6.13 8.01
CA GLY A 62 3.12 7.31 7.20
C GLY A 62 1.63 7.41 6.81
N LEU A 63 0.96 6.27 6.60
CA LEU A 63 -0.49 6.22 6.35
C LEU A 63 -1.32 6.62 7.57
N GLU A 64 -0.96 6.16 8.77
CA GLU A 64 -1.62 6.59 10.01
C GLU A 64 -1.40 8.08 10.26
N ILE A 65 -0.22 8.62 9.91
CA ILE A 65 0.06 10.06 9.98
C ILE A 65 -0.86 10.81 9.03
N ALA A 66 -1.00 10.34 7.79
CA ALA A 66 -1.89 10.95 6.81
C ALA A 66 -3.35 10.93 7.25
N GLU A 67 -3.81 9.80 7.78
CA GLU A 67 -5.16 9.67 8.32
C GLU A 67 -5.38 10.65 9.49
N ASN A 68 -4.42 10.75 10.42
CA ASN A 68 -4.52 11.66 11.56
C ASN A 68 -4.44 13.14 11.16
N CYS A 69 -3.58 13.51 10.21
CA CYS A 69 -3.52 14.87 9.69
C CYS A 69 -4.86 15.27 9.06
N LYS A 70 -5.47 14.37 8.28
CA LYS A 70 -6.81 14.57 7.72
C LYS A 70 -7.88 14.69 8.80
N LYS A 71 -7.89 13.81 9.81
CA LYS A 71 -8.87 13.84 10.92
C LYS A 71 -8.79 15.11 11.77
N ASN A 72 -7.61 15.73 11.86
CA ASN A 72 -7.36 16.94 12.65
C ASN A 72 -7.34 18.22 11.78
N ASP A 73 -7.80 18.15 10.53
CA ASP A 73 -7.83 19.27 9.57
C ASP A 73 -6.49 20.02 9.47
N LEU A 74 -5.37 19.29 9.46
CA LEU A 74 -4.05 19.87 9.23
C LEU A 74 -3.85 20.17 7.73
N GLU A 75 -3.41 21.39 7.40
CA GLU A 75 -3.18 21.83 6.02
C GLU A 75 -1.91 21.23 5.38
N THR A 76 -1.10 20.52 6.15
CA THR A 76 0.14 19.89 5.70
C THR A 76 -0.13 18.91 4.55
N LYS A 77 0.52 19.14 3.41
CA LYS A 77 0.45 18.25 2.25
C LYS A 77 1.41 17.09 2.43
N ILE A 78 0.87 15.87 2.38
CA ILE A 78 1.66 14.67 2.64
C ILE A 78 2.13 14.04 1.34
N ILE A 79 3.43 13.72 1.29
CA ILE A 79 4.08 12.92 0.27
C ILE A 79 4.56 11.64 0.95
N LEU A 80 4.13 10.49 0.46
CA LEU A 80 4.56 9.18 0.93
C LEU A 80 5.66 8.63 0.02
N ILE A 81 6.70 8.07 0.62
CA ILE A 81 7.76 7.33 -0.05
C ILE A 81 7.71 5.88 0.47
N THR A 82 7.90 4.89 -0.40
CA THR A 82 7.85 3.47 0.01
C THR A 82 8.66 2.55 -0.89
N PHE A 83 9.16 1.43 -0.34
CA PHE A 83 9.66 0.32 -1.15
C PHE A 83 8.53 -0.60 -1.65
N ASP A 84 7.36 -0.53 -1.03
CA ASP A 84 6.24 -1.42 -1.29
C ASP A 84 5.43 -0.98 -2.51
N LYS A 85 5.21 -1.91 -3.43
CA LYS A 85 4.42 -1.70 -4.66
C LYS A 85 2.95 -2.09 -4.48
N GLU A 86 2.51 -2.38 -3.25
CA GLU A 86 1.18 -2.92 -2.97
C GLU A 86 0.03 -1.95 -3.31
N GLU A 87 -0.95 -2.42 -4.08
CA GLU A 87 -2.13 -1.65 -4.50
C GLU A 87 -3.00 -1.18 -3.33
N GLU A 88 -3.15 -2.02 -2.29
CA GLU A 88 -3.95 -1.66 -1.11
C GLU A 88 -3.41 -0.44 -0.36
N LEU A 89 -2.08 -0.27 -0.32
CA LEU A 89 -1.44 0.89 0.31
C LEU A 89 -1.67 2.15 -0.52
N TYR A 90 -1.63 2.02 -1.83
CA TYR A 90 -1.89 3.11 -2.76
C TYR A 90 -3.34 3.62 -2.68
N ASP A 91 -4.32 2.73 -2.67
CA ASP A 91 -5.73 3.10 -2.55
C ASP A 91 -6.04 3.75 -1.19
N LYS A 92 -5.44 3.23 -0.11
CA LYS A 92 -5.53 3.85 1.22
C LYS A 92 -4.93 5.25 1.22
N ALA A 93 -3.74 5.44 0.63
CA ALA A 93 -3.10 6.75 0.53
C ALA A 93 -4.00 7.76 -0.21
N LYS A 94 -4.60 7.37 -1.34
CA LYS A 94 -5.59 8.21 -2.06
C LYS A 94 -6.77 8.58 -1.18
N SER A 95 -7.30 7.63 -0.41
CA SER A 95 -8.44 7.90 0.49
C SER A 95 -8.11 8.93 1.59
N PHE A 96 -6.85 9.05 1.98
CA PHE A 96 -6.37 10.02 2.98
C PHE A 96 -5.93 11.35 2.39
N ASN A 97 -6.20 11.60 1.09
CA ASN A 97 -5.88 12.85 0.40
C ASN A 97 -4.38 13.19 0.41
N VAL A 98 -3.55 12.14 0.32
CA VAL A 98 -2.11 12.27 0.12
C VAL A 98 -1.83 12.95 -1.23
N TYR A 99 -0.93 13.91 -1.24
CA TYR A 99 -0.56 14.71 -2.41
C TYR A 99 0.59 14.10 -3.20
N GLY A 100 1.38 13.20 -2.63
CA GLY A 100 2.48 12.53 -3.30
C GLY A 100 2.61 11.06 -2.95
N TYR A 101 2.91 10.19 -3.91
CA TYR A 101 3.26 8.79 -3.65
C TYR A 101 4.39 8.36 -4.59
N ILE A 102 5.57 8.07 -4.03
CA ILE A 102 6.82 7.79 -4.77
C ILE A 102 7.42 6.46 -4.32
N LEU A 103 8.04 5.74 -5.25
CA LEU A 103 8.88 4.59 -4.90
C LEU A 103 10.24 5.08 -4.41
N LYS A 104 10.67 4.52 -3.30
CA LYS A 104 11.90 4.85 -2.62
C LYS A 104 13.15 4.60 -3.49
N GLU A 105 13.05 3.64 -4.40
CA GLU A 105 14.05 3.34 -5.44
C GLU A 105 14.34 4.53 -6.37
N PHE A 106 13.35 5.40 -6.59
CA PHE A 106 13.41 6.57 -7.49
C PHE A 106 13.24 7.90 -6.75
N ALA A 107 13.34 7.87 -5.42
CA ALA A 107 13.04 9.04 -4.60
C ALA A 107 13.95 10.22 -4.94
N ILE A 108 15.23 10.02 -5.21
CA ILE A 108 16.15 11.12 -5.50
C ILE A 108 15.82 11.78 -6.85
N GLU A 109 15.42 10.99 -7.83
CA GLU A 109 15.08 11.43 -9.18
C GLU A 109 13.72 12.15 -9.23
N GLU A 110 12.73 11.68 -8.46
CA GLU A 110 11.36 12.14 -8.56
C GLU A 110 10.95 13.16 -7.48
N ILE A 111 11.59 13.16 -6.31
CA ILE A 111 11.11 13.94 -5.15
C ILE A 111 11.07 15.44 -5.43
N GLU A 112 12.01 15.97 -6.22
CA GLU A 112 12.02 17.38 -6.62
C GLU A 112 10.81 17.73 -7.49
N ALA A 113 10.53 16.91 -8.51
CA ALA A 113 9.36 17.10 -9.37
C ALA A 113 8.05 16.97 -8.59
N CYS A 114 7.99 15.99 -7.69
CA CYS A 114 6.86 15.76 -6.81
C CYS A 114 6.61 16.96 -5.89
N ILE A 115 7.62 17.43 -5.14
CA ILE A 115 7.47 18.58 -4.26
C ILE A 115 7.01 19.81 -5.07
N ASN A 116 7.61 20.07 -6.23
CA ASN A 116 7.19 21.19 -7.09
C ASN A 116 5.72 21.07 -7.56
N SER A 117 5.27 19.86 -7.90
CA SER A 117 3.87 19.59 -8.24
C SER A 117 2.94 19.86 -7.05
N VAL A 118 3.31 19.35 -5.86
CA VAL A 118 2.55 19.49 -4.62
C VAL A 118 2.46 20.95 -4.16
N ILE A 119 3.52 21.74 -4.33
CA ILE A 119 3.52 23.20 -4.09
C ILE A 119 2.42 23.86 -4.96
N ASN A 120 2.29 23.44 -6.21
CA ASN A 120 1.26 23.93 -7.14
C ASN A 120 -0.14 23.32 -6.92
N ASN A 121 -0.36 22.59 -5.82
CA ASN A 121 -1.61 21.88 -5.52
C ASN A 121 -1.98 20.79 -6.54
N VAL A 122 -0.99 20.24 -7.25
CA VAL A 122 -1.20 19.14 -8.18
C VAL A 122 -0.65 17.86 -7.54
N PRO A 123 -1.50 16.85 -7.28
CA PRO A 123 -1.03 15.57 -6.76
C PRO A 123 -0.03 14.90 -7.72
N TYR A 124 1.01 14.30 -7.18
CA TYR A 124 2.04 13.60 -7.94
C TYR A 124 2.06 12.12 -7.55
N PHE A 125 1.86 11.24 -8.53
CA PHE A 125 1.95 9.81 -8.34
C PHE A 125 2.92 9.27 -9.38
N SER A 126 3.97 8.58 -8.94
CA SER A 126 5.01 8.03 -9.81
C SER A 126 4.40 7.16 -10.93
N GLU A 127 4.91 7.32 -12.15
CA GLU A 127 4.46 6.56 -13.33
C GLU A 127 4.78 5.07 -13.20
N GLU A 128 5.86 4.71 -12.50
CA GLU A 128 6.27 3.34 -12.19
C GLU A 128 5.23 2.65 -11.30
N ILE A 129 4.62 3.39 -10.39
CA ILE A 129 3.54 2.89 -9.54
C ILE A 129 2.27 2.80 -10.37
N ALA A 130 1.92 3.83 -11.13
CA ALA A 130 0.74 3.79 -12.00
C ALA A 130 0.80 2.65 -13.02
N SER A 131 1.97 2.37 -13.61
CA SER A 131 2.18 1.27 -14.55
C SER A 131 2.21 -0.10 -13.87
N TYR A 132 2.81 -0.22 -12.68
CA TYR A 132 2.72 -1.44 -11.87
C TYR A 132 1.27 -1.77 -11.49
N LEU A 133 0.51 -0.76 -11.07
CA LEU A 133 -0.91 -0.90 -10.76
C LEU A 133 -1.74 -1.21 -11.99
N GLN A 134 -1.52 -0.51 -13.12
CA GLN A 134 -2.20 -0.84 -14.39
C GLN A 134 -1.90 -2.26 -14.89
N ASN A 135 -0.71 -2.80 -14.63
CA ASN A 135 -0.38 -4.20 -14.94
C ASN A 135 -1.02 -5.20 -13.95
N ASN A 136 -1.38 -4.76 -12.74
CA ASN A 136 -2.13 -5.52 -11.74
C ASN A 136 -3.65 -5.37 -11.84
N HIS A 137 -4.16 -4.50 -12.71
CA HIS A 137 -5.54 -4.54 -13.19
C HIS A 137 -5.78 -5.79 -14.06
N LYS A 138 -5.64 -7.00 -13.48
CA LYS A 138 -6.56 -8.06 -13.87
C LYS A 138 -7.92 -7.60 -13.37
N GLU A 139 -8.89 -7.38 -14.26
CA GLU A 139 -10.28 -7.31 -13.81
C GLU A 139 -10.52 -8.51 -12.87
N GLN A 140 -11.15 -8.27 -11.71
CA GLN A 140 -11.56 -9.35 -10.82
C GLN A 140 -12.20 -10.43 -11.71
N PRO A 141 -11.67 -11.67 -11.72
CA PRO A 141 -12.22 -12.71 -12.57
C PRO A 141 -13.74 -12.75 -12.35
N LYS A 142 -14.52 -12.53 -13.41
CA LYS A 142 -15.99 -12.43 -13.32
C LYS A 142 -16.57 -13.68 -12.67
N GLU A 143 -15.84 -14.79 -12.78
CA GLU A 143 -16.11 -16.09 -12.20
C GLU A 143 -16.06 -16.10 -10.66
N ILE A 144 -15.30 -15.21 -10.01
CA ILE A 144 -15.29 -15.06 -8.54
C ILE A 144 -16.68 -14.70 -8.03
N LYS A 145 -17.43 -13.88 -8.77
CA LYS A 145 -18.80 -13.50 -8.40
C LYS A 145 -19.77 -14.68 -8.40
N ASN A 146 -19.43 -15.80 -9.04
CA ASN A 146 -20.24 -17.03 -9.07
C ASN A 146 -20.02 -17.91 -7.84
N LEU A 147 -19.01 -17.60 -7.01
CA LEU A 147 -18.72 -18.35 -5.79
C LEU A 147 -19.66 -17.92 -4.65
N THR A 148 -20.13 -18.90 -3.90
CA THR A 148 -20.87 -18.65 -2.65
C THR A 148 -19.93 -18.15 -1.56
N LYS A 149 -20.48 -17.54 -0.50
CA LYS A 149 -19.69 -17.06 0.66
C LYS A 149 -18.80 -18.17 1.26
N THR A 150 -19.29 -19.40 1.32
CA THR A 150 -18.54 -20.55 1.85
C THR A 150 -17.44 -20.99 0.90
N GLU A 151 -17.71 -21.02 -0.41
CA GLU A 151 -16.70 -21.35 -1.41
C GLU A 151 -15.59 -20.30 -1.45
N LEU A 152 -15.94 -19.00 -1.36
CA LEU A 152 -14.96 -17.91 -1.30
C LEU A 152 -14.04 -18.03 -0.08
N LYS A 153 -14.59 -18.38 1.10
CA LYS A 153 -13.78 -18.69 2.29
C LYS A 153 -12.81 -19.85 2.05
N ILE A 154 -13.28 -20.93 1.42
CA ILE A 154 -12.43 -22.10 1.12
C ILE A 154 -11.29 -21.70 0.16
N VAL A 155 -11.58 -20.90 -0.87
CA VAL A 155 -10.55 -20.45 -1.82
C VAL A 155 -9.52 -19.52 -1.18
N LYS A 156 -9.93 -18.62 -0.27
CA LYS A 156 -9.01 -17.82 0.55
C LYS A 156 -8.03 -18.70 1.33
N LEU A 157 -8.55 -19.73 2.02
CA LEU A 157 -7.71 -20.63 2.81
C LEU A 157 -6.75 -21.44 1.94
N ILE A 158 -7.17 -21.83 0.74
CA ILE A 158 -6.27 -22.45 -0.25
C ILE A 158 -5.15 -21.49 -0.68
N ALA A 159 -5.44 -20.19 -0.87
CA ALA A 159 -4.45 -19.16 -1.18
C ALA A 159 -3.48 -18.87 -0.01
N LEU A 160 -3.82 -19.32 1.21
CA LEU A 160 -2.95 -19.30 2.38
C LEU A 160 -2.15 -20.61 2.55
N ASN A 161 -2.23 -21.53 1.57
CA ASN A 161 -1.61 -22.86 1.58
C ASN A 161 -2.15 -23.83 2.65
N ASN A 162 -3.37 -23.62 3.14
CA ASN A 162 -4.03 -24.56 4.05
C ASN A 162 -4.40 -25.87 3.31
N THR A 163 -4.24 -27.00 3.99
CA THR A 163 -4.64 -28.32 3.47
C THR A 163 -6.15 -28.54 3.60
N SER A 164 -6.72 -29.54 2.91
CA SER A 164 -8.14 -29.88 3.08
C SER A 164 -8.47 -30.25 4.53
N GLN A 165 -7.52 -30.81 5.28
CA GLN A 165 -7.64 -31.09 6.71
C GLN A 165 -7.71 -29.79 7.53
N ASP A 166 -6.82 -28.84 7.28
CA ASP A 166 -6.82 -27.55 7.99
C ASP A 166 -8.12 -26.78 7.74
N ILE A 167 -8.56 -26.74 6.48
CA ILE A 167 -9.81 -26.07 6.08
C ILE A 167 -11.03 -26.74 6.74
N ALA A 168 -11.04 -28.07 6.82
CA ALA A 168 -12.10 -28.83 7.47
C ALA A 168 -12.20 -28.50 8.96
N CYS A 169 -11.05 -28.44 9.65
CA CYS A 169 -10.96 -28.03 11.04
C CYS A 169 -11.44 -26.59 11.25
N GLU A 170 -10.95 -25.65 10.44
CA GLU A 170 -11.28 -24.22 10.57
C GLU A 170 -12.76 -23.93 10.33
N LEU A 171 -13.36 -24.60 9.33
CA LEU A 171 -14.78 -24.42 9.00
C LEU A 171 -15.71 -25.36 9.77
N SER A 172 -15.18 -26.22 10.64
CA SER A 172 -15.95 -27.23 11.39
C SER A 172 -16.82 -28.12 10.49
N ILE A 173 -16.27 -28.56 9.35
CA ILE A 173 -16.93 -29.46 8.38
C ILE A 173 -16.04 -30.68 8.10
N SER A 174 -16.60 -31.71 7.44
CA SER A 174 -15.80 -32.88 7.05
C SER A 174 -14.85 -32.56 5.89
N VAL A 175 -13.70 -33.24 5.83
CA VAL A 175 -12.77 -33.17 4.68
C VAL A 175 -13.48 -33.49 3.36
N ARG A 176 -14.39 -34.48 3.38
CA ARG A 176 -15.24 -34.83 2.23
C ARG A 176 -16.13 -33.66 1.78
N THR A 177 -16.60 -32.83 2.71
CA THR A 177 -17.37 -31.61 2.41
C THR A 177 -16.47 -30.56 1.75
N VAL A 178 -15.23 -30.39 2.24
CA VAL A 178 -14.23 -29.49 1.63
C VAL A 178 -13.94 -29.91 0.20
N ASP A 179 -13.69 -31.20 -0.04
CA ASP A 179 -13.41 -31.71 -1.40
C ASP A 179 -14.59 -31.50 -2.35
N LYS A 180 -15.83 -31.66 -1.86
CA LYS A 180 -17.03 -31.33 -2.64
C LYS A 180 -17.09 -29.86 -3.03
N HIS A 181 -16.76 -28.95 -2.09
CA HIS A 181 -16.68 -27.52 -2.40
C HIS A 181 -15.56 -27.22 -3.39
N ARG A 182 -14.37 -27.83 -3.26
CA ARG A 182 -13.25 -27.65 -4.20
C ARG A 182 -13.65 -28.04 -5.63
N SER A 183 -14.35 -29.16 -5.80
CA SER A 183 -14.88 -29.59 -7.10
C SER A 183 -15.90 -28.60 -7.67
N ASN A 184 -16.81 -28.08 -6.84
CA ASN A 184 -17.77 -27.06 -7.28
C ASN A 184 -17.08 -25.75 -7.69
N ILE A 185 -16.04 -25.34 -6.96
CA ILE A 185 -15.24 -24.15 -7.26
C ILE A 185 -14.53 -24.32 -8.61
N VAL A 186 -13.85 -25.46 -8.83
CA VAL A 186 -13.19 -25.77 -10.10
C VAL A 186 -14.17 -25.65 -11.28
N ALA A 187 -15.38 -26.20 -11.13
CA ALA A 187 -16.42 -26.10 -12.15
C ALA A 187 -16.90 -24.66 -12.38
N LYS A 188 -17.11 -23.88 -11.30
CA LYS A 188 -17.58 -22.48 -11.39
C LYS A 188 -16.53 -21.53 -11.95
N LEU A 189 -15.26 -21.81 -11.71
CA LEU A 189 -14.11 -21.05 -12.22
C LEU A 189 -13.65 -21.51 -13.61
N GLY A 190 -14.26 -22.56 -14.17
CA GLY A 190 -13.90 -23.09 -15.49
C GLY A 190 -12.48 -23.64 -15.57
N LEU A 191 -11.93 -24.11 -14.45
CA LEU A 191 -10.55 -24.62 -14.39
C LEU A 191 -10.45 -26.04 -14.96
N ASP A 192 -9.26 -26.42 -15.41
CA ASP A 192 -8.97 -27.81 -15.78
C ASP A 192 -8.97 -28.73 -14.55
N ASN A 193 -9.32 -29.99 -14.75
CA ASN A 193 -9.46 -30.99 -13.67
C ASN A 193 -8.12 -31.46 -13.05
N LYS A 194 -7.03 -30.69 -13.19
CA LYS A 194 -5.75 -31.07 -12.56
C LYS A 194 -5.81 -30.73 -11.07
N PRO A 195 -5.25 -31.59 -10.19
CA PRO A 195 -5.27 -31.37 -8.74
C PRO A 195 -4.67 -30.04 -8.28
N THR A 196 -3.74 -29.48 -9.05
CA THR A 196 -2.99 -28.26 -8.71
C THR A 196 -3.64 -26.96 -9.24
N SER A 197 -4.59 -27.06 -10.17
CA SER A 197 -5.12 -25.89 -10.89
C SER A 197 -5.84 -24.90 -9.97
N LEU A 198 -6.64 -25.40 -9.02
CA LEU A 198 -7.30 -24.54 -8.06
C LEU A 198 -6.31 -23.80 -7.14
N SER A 199 -5.23 -24.48 -6.72
CA SER A 199 -4.22 -23.85 -5.86
C SER A 199 -3.38 -22.81 -6.60
N ILE A 200 -3.03 -23.07 -7.87
CA ILE A 200 -2.33 -22.09 -8.72
C ILE A 200 -3.23 -20.88 -8.95
N TRP A 201 -4.50 -21.11 -9.32
CA TRP A 201 -5.46 -20.04 -9.55
C TRP A 201 -5.69 -19.21 -8.28
N ALA A 202 -5.84 -19.84 -7.11
CA ALA A 202 -6.05 -19.15 -5.84
C ALA A 202 -4.86 -18.26 -5.45
N ASN A 203 -3.62 -18.75 -5.66
CA ASN A 203 -2.41 -17.96 -5.43
C ASN A 203 -2.29 -16.76 -6.39
N LEU A 204 -2.61 -16.95 -7.67
CA LEU A 204 -2.54 -15.88 -8.68
C LEU A 204 -3.61 -14.80 -8.52
N ASN A 205 -4.69 -15.07 -7.77
CA ASN A 205 -5.81 -14.17 -7.55
C ASN A 205 -5.97 -13.81 -6.07
N LYS A 206 -4.91 -13.97 -5.26
CA LYS A 206 -4.95 -13.74 -3.81
C LYS A 206 -5.40 -12.33 -3.43
N SER A 207 -5.07 -11.33 -4.24
CA SER A 207 -5.51 -9.93 -4.06
C SER A 207 -7.02 -9.73 -4.24
N PHE A 208 -7.72 -10.63 -4.93
CA PHE A 208 -9.16 -10.52 -5.20
C PHE A 208 -10.05 -11.36 -4.28
N LEU A 209 -9.44 -12.14 -3.38
CA LEU A 209 -10.12 -13.12 -2.53
C LEU A 209 -10.42 -12.53 -1.15
#